data_AF-A0A7X8W8T3-F1
#
_entry.id   AF-A0A7X8W8T3-F1
#
_cell.length_a   1.000
_cell.length_b   1.000
_cell.length_c   1.000
_cell.angle_alpha   90.00
_cell.angle_beta   90.00
_cell.angle_gamma   90.00
#
_symmetry.space_group_name_H-M   'P 1'
#
loop_
_entity.id
_entity.type
_entity.pdbx_description
1 polymer ?
#
loop_
_entity_poly.entity_id
_entity_poly.type
_entity_poly.pdbx_seq_one_letter_code
_entity_poly.pdbx_strand_id
1 'polypeptide(L)'
;MQNFLNINIDEYESPLDLIYHLIELNHIDIYDIPIFDITEQYLSILQTSSFDQSNMELASEFLLMAATLMQIKSRMLLPEVISDEIDIEENDPREELVLRLLAYRRNKYMAKELE
;
A
#
# COMPACT_ATOMS: atom_id res chain seq x y z
N MET A 1 20.79 -7.06 -7.41
CA MET A 1 20.98 -5.87 -6.57
C MET A 1 19.86 -4.91 -6.93
N GLN A 2 18.79 -4.85 -6.14
CA GLN A 2 17.76 -3.82 -6.31
C GLN A 2 18.30 -2.53 -5.71
N ASN A 3 18.22 -1.44 -6.49
CA ASN A 3 18.57 -0.10 -6.02
C ASN A 3 17.66 0.24 -4.84
N PHE A 4 18.25 0.50 -3.67
CA PHE A 4 17.55 1.21 -2.62
C PHE A 4 17.38 2.66 -3.12
N LEU A 5 16.21 2.97 -3.68
CA LEU A 5 15.78 4.35 -3.81
C LEU A 5 15.82 4.94 -2.40
N ASN A 6 16.54 6.04 -2.23
CA ASN A 6 16.68 6.76 -0.97
C ASN A 6 15.38 7.53 -0.71
N ILE A 7 14.28 6.81 -0.48
CA ILE A 7 12.96 7.37 -0.23
C ILE A 7 12.88 7.72 1.25
N ASN A 8 12.73 9.00 1.56
CA ASN A 8 12.47 9.43 2.93
C ASN A 8 10.96 9.44 3.18
N ILE A 9 10.52 8.76 4.24
CA ILE A 9 9.11 8.72 4.64
C ILE A 9 8.55 10.09 4.97
N ASP A 10 9.41 11.02 5.43
CA ASP A 10 9.01 12.37 5.82
C ASP A 10 8.53 13.22 4.64
N GLU A 11 8.74 12.76 3.40
CA GLU A 11 8.24 13.41 2.19
C GLU A 11 6.78 13.05 1.89
N TYR A 12 6.17 12.15 2.67
CA TYR A 12 4.81 11.65 2.44
C TYR A 12 3.88 11.97 3.60
N GLU A 13 2.77 12.63 3.26
CA GLU A 13 1.74 13.03 4.22
C GLU A 13 0.78 11.89 4.60
N SER A 14 0.85 10.76 3.89
CA SER A 14 -0.07 9.63 4.08
C SER A 14 0.52 8.31 3.57
N PRO A 15 0.18 7.17 4.17
CA PRO A 15 0.55 5.86 3.63
C PRO A 15 0.03 5.59 2.22
N LEU A 16 -1.12 6.16 1.85
CA LEU A 16 -1.65 6.03 0.48
C LEU A 16 -0.82 6.81 -0.54
N ASP A 17 -0.24 7.94 -0.16
CA ASP A 17 0.66 8.71 -1.04
C ASP A 17 1.94 7.92 -1.32
N LEU A 18 2.53 7.33 -0.27
CA LEU A 18 3.70 6.47 -0.43
C LEU A 18 3.39 5.27 -1.34
N ILE A 19 2.29 4.55 -1.10
CA ILE A 19 1.92 3.41 -1.95
C ILE A 19 1.66 3.85 -3.39
N TYR A 20 0.93 4.96 -3.59
CA TYR A 20 0.68 5.51 -4.92
C TYR A 20 2.00 5.85 -5.64
N HIS A 21 2.95 6.47 -4.94
CA HIS A 21 4.26 6.78 -5.47
C HIS A 21 5.06 5.52 -5.83
N LEU A 22 5.04 4.48 -5.00
CA LEU A 22 5.70 3.20 -5.30
C LEU A 22 5.11 2.54 -6.55
N ILE A 23 3.79 2.62 -6.75
CA ILE A 23 3.12 2.08 -7.94
C ILE A 23 3.55 2.86 -9.20
N GLU A 24 3.59 4.19 -9.13
CA GLU A 24 4.05 5.04 -10.24
C GLU A 24 5.53 4.80 -10.58
N LEU A 25 6.40 4.78 -9.56
CA LEU A 25 7.84 4.54 -9.72
C LEU A 25 8.14 3.20 -10.38
N ASN A 26 7.41 2.15 -10.01
CA ASN A 26 7.61 0.80 -10.51
C ASN A 26 6.81 0.50 -11.79
N HIS A 27 6.08 1.49 -12.33
CA HIS A 27 5.18 1.34 -13.48
C HIS A 27 4.18 0.18 -13.32
N ILE A 28 3.65 0.03 -12.10
CA ILE A 28 2.66 -0.98 -11.75
C ILE A 28 1.27 -0.51 -12.18
N ASP A 29 0.46 -1.43 -12.72
CA ASP A 29 -0.96 -1.16 -12.95
C ASP A 29 -1.69 -1.13 -11.59
N ILE A 30 -2.39 -0.02 -11.32
CA ILE A 30 -3.18 0.16 -10.10
C ILE A 30 -4.28 -0.89 -9.93
N TYR A 31 -4.72 -1.56 -11.01
CA TYR A 31 -5.70 -2.64 -10.96
C TYR A 31 -5.08 -4.02 -10.72
N ASP A 32 -3.76 -4.18 -10.91
CA ASP A 32 -3.04 -5.44 -10.71
C ASP A 32 -1.77 -5.24 -9.88
N ILE A 33 -1.98 -4.84 -8.63
CA ILE A 33 -0.89 -4.53 -7.71
C ILE A 33 -0.20 -5.83 -7.26
N PRO A 34 1.13 -5.99 -7.46
CA PRO A 34 1.90 -7.08 -6.88
C PRO A 34 2.08 -6.82 -5.38
N ILE A 35 1.11 -7.27 -4.58
CA ILE A 35 1.06 -7.00 -3.13
C ILE A 35 2.32 -7.48 -2.42
N PHE A 36 2.91 -8.60 -2.83
CA PHE A 36 4.16 -9.08 -2.27
C PHE A 36 5.24 -7.99 -2.35
N ASP A 37 5.53 -7.50 -3.56
CA ASP A 37 6.61 -6.54 -3.81
C ASP A 37 6.32 -5.17 -3.18
N ILE A 38 5.07 -4.71 -3.25
CA ILE A 38 4.67 -3.44 -2.62
C ILE A 38 4.81 -3.51 -1.09
N THR A 39 4.43 -4.64 -0.49
CA THR A 39 4.57 -4.83 0.96
C THR A 39 6.03 -4.79 1.39
N GLU A 40 6.93 -5.49 0.68
CA GLU A 40 8.35 -5.50 1.01
C GLU A 40 9.00 -4.12 0.86
N GLN A 41 8.69 -3.39 -0.21
CA GLN A 41 9.18 -2.02 -0.42
C GLN A 41 8.70 -1.06 0.67
N TYR A 42 7.40 -1.11 0.99
CA TYR A 42 6.79 -0.28 2.01
C TYR A 42 7.40 -0.53 3.40
N LEU A 43 7.61 -1.81 3.76
CA LEU A 43 8.25 -2.18 5.02
C LEU A 43 9.73 -1.79 5.07
N SER A 44 10.46 -1.91 3.96
CA SER A 44 11.86 -1.48 3.89
C SER A 44 11.99 0.02 4.19
N ILE A 45 11.10 0.84 3.64
CA ILE A 45 11.09 2.29 3.88
C ILE A 45 10.76 2.58 5.35
N LEU A 46 9.76 1.89 5.90
CA LEU A 46 9.42 2.02 7.33
C LEU A 46 10.57 1.64 8.27
N GLN A 47 11.36 0.62 7.92
CA GLN A 47 12.50 0.21 8.74
C GLN A 47 13.65 1.23 8.72
N THR A 48 13.80 1.98 7.62
CA THR A 48 14.78 3.07 7.52
C THR A 48 14.26 4.39 8.10
N SER A 49 12.97 4.44 8.46
CA SER A 49 12.31 5.62 8.99
C SER A 49 12.58 5.80 10.48
N SER A 50 12.80 7.05 10.91
CA SER A 50 12.94 7.40 12.33
C SER A 50 11.70 8.14 12.79
N PHE A 51 10.69 7.40 13.26
CA PHE A 51 9.55 8.02 13.93
C PHE A 51 9.97 8.49 15.33
N ASP A 52 9.66 9.73 15.68
CA ASP A 52 9.87 10.33 16.99
C ASP A 52 8.54 10.74 17.64
N GLN A 53 8.60 11.37 18.82
CA GLN A 53 7.37 11.78 19.52
C GLN A 53 6.55 12.84 18.76
N SER A 54 7.17 13.61 17.86
CA SER A 54 6.50 14.67 17.12
C SER A 54 5.65 14.16 15.96
N ASN A 55 5.96 12.97 15.43
CA ASN A 55 5.24 12.35 14.31
C ASN A 55 4.51 11.05 14.68
N MET A 56 4.21 10.83 15.97
CA MET A 56 3.62 9.58 16.46
C MET A 56 2.22 9.29 15.87
N GLU A 57 1.41 10.31 15.63
CA GLU A 57 0.09 10.15 15.00
C GLU A 57 0.24 9.65 13.56
N LEU A 58 1.13 10.28 12.77
CA LEU A 58 1.47 9.86 11.42
C LEU A 58 2.01 8.43 11.41
N ALA A 59 2.94 8.10 12.32
CA ALA A 59 3.50 6.77 12.45
C ALA A 59 2.41 5.68 12.63
N SER A 60 1.34 6.00 13.37
CA SER A 60 0.23 5.06 13.59
C SER A 60 -0.52 4.71 12.30
N GLU A 61 -0.72 5.68 11.40
CA GLU A 61 -1.35 5.44 10.11
C GLU A 61 -0.49 4.55 9.21
N PHE A 62 0.82 4.81 9.21
CA PHE A 62 1.77 4.03 8.42
C PHE A 62 1.89 2.59 8.92
N LEU A 63 1.91 2.38 10.24
CA LEU A 63 1.91 1.05 10.85
C LEU A 63 0.60 0.30 10.62
N LEU A 64 -0.54 1.01 10.67
CA LEU A 64 -1.83 0.43 10.33
C LEU A 64 -1.83 -0.08 8.88
N MET A 65 -1.36 0.73 7.93
CA MET A 65 -1.24 0.30 6.54
C MET A 65 -0.25 -0.85 6.36
N ALA A 66 0.86 -0.89 7.11
CA ALA A 66 1.77 -2.03 7.10
C ALA A 66 1.04 -3.33 7.47
N ALA A 67 0.24 -3.30 8.54
CA ALA A 67 -0.58 -4.42 8.97
C ALA A 67 -1.64 -4.81 7.92
N THR A 68 -2.28 -3.82 7.29
CA THR A 68 -3.22 -4.04 6.18
C THR A 68 -2.55 -4.75 5.01
N LEU A 69 -1.38 -4.29 4.55
CA LEU A 69 -0.64 -4.93 3.46
C LEU A 69 -0.23 -6.36 3.80
N MET A 70 0.25 -6.61 5.03
CA MET A 70 0.56 -7.97 5.50
C MET A 70 -0.68 -8.87 5.53
N GLN A 71 -1.84 -8.34 5.93
CA GLN A 71 -3.09 -9.10 5.92
C GLN A 71 -3.51 -9.47 4.50
N ILE A 72 -3.46 -8.53 3.56
CA ILE A 72 -3.77 -8.78 2.14
C ILE A 72 -2.81 -9.84 1.59
N LYS A 73 -1.49 -9.67 1.81
CA LYS A 73 -0.45 -10.64 1.42
C LYS A 73 -0.75 -12.03 1.97
N SER A 74 -1.10 -12.13 3.25
CA SER A 74 -1.41 -13.40 3.91
C SER A 74 -2.62 -14.09 3.26
N ARG A 75 -3.71 -13.36 3.00
CA ARG A 75 -4.90 -13.89 2.32
C ARG A 75 -4.61 -14.38 0.91
N MET A 76 -3.84 -13.61 0.14
CA MET A 76 -3.44 -14.00 -1.23
C MET A 76 -2.54 -15.25 -1.29
N LEU A 77 -1.89 -15.62 -0.18
CA LEU A 77 -1.06 -16.82 -0.09
C LEU A 77 -1.83 -18.04 0.41
N LEU A 78 -3.07 -17.88 0.87
CA LEU A 78 -3.88 -19.01 1.31
C LEU A 78 -4.22 -19.88 0.08
N PRO A 79 -4.12 -21.22 0.21
CA PRO A 79 -4.58 -22.10 -0.85
C PRO A 79 -6.09 -21.92 -1.04
N GLU A 80 -6.54 -21.89 -2.30
CA GLU A 80 -7.97 -21.95 -2.61
C GLU A 80 -8.54 -23.17 -1.90
N VAL A 81 -9.41 -22.93 -0.92
CA VAL A 81 -10.02 -24.01 -0.16
C VAL A 81 -11.02 -24.66 -1.12
N ILE A 82 -10.63 -25.79 -1.72
CA ILE A 82 -11.57 -26.71 -2.36
C ILE A 82 -12.39 -27.35 -1.22
N SER A 83 -13.29 -26.59 -0.62
CA SER A 83 -14.31 -27.13 0.28
C SER A 83 -15.63 -27.12 -0.47
N ASP A 84 -16.17 -28.31 -0.73
CA ASP A 84 -17.46 -28.55 -1.38
C ASP A 84 -18.69 -27.92 -0.67
N GLU A 85 -18.50 -27.10 0.38
CA GLU A 85 -19.59 -26.60 1.21
C GLU A 85 -19.73 -25.09 1.33
N ILE A 86 -18.83 -24.24 0.81
CA ILE A 86 -19.11 -22.79 0.82
C ILE A 86 -18.53 -22.10 -0.41
N ASP A 87 -19.42 -21.83 -1.37
CA ASP A 87 -19.21 -20.91 -2.50
C ASP A 87 -19.23 -19.48 -1.96
N ILE A 88 -18.23 -19.13 -1.14
CA ILE A 88 -18.00 -17.74 -0.77
C ILE A 88 -17.28 -17.13 -1.97
N GLU A 89 -17.94 -16.27 -2.73
CA GLU A 89 -17.25 -15.31 -3.59
C GLU A 89 -16.32 -14.49 -2.68
N GLU A 90 -15.08 -14.95 -2.52
CA GLU A 90 -14.07 -14.22 -1.79
C GLU A 90 -13.59 -13.11 -2.75
N ASN A 91 -14.09 -11.90 -2.53
CA ASN A 91 -13.64 -10.72 -3.27
C ASN A 91 -12.10 -10.63 -3.24
N ASP A 92 -11.49 -10.14 -4.32
CA ASP A 92 -10.05 -9.91 -4.39
C ASP A 92 -9.60 -9.16 -3.11
N PRO A 93 -8.70 -9.75 -2.30
CA PRO A 93 -8.25 -9.13 -1.04
C PRO A 93 -7.69 -7.72 -1.22
N ARG A 94 -7.33 -7.32 -2.44
CA ARG A 94 -6.78 -6.01 -2.82
C ARG A 94 -7.84 -4.95 -3.08
N GLU A 95 -9.10 -5.34 -3.27
CA GLU A 95 -10.15 -4.47 -3.83
C GLU A 95 -10.28 -3.13 -3.09
N GLU A 96 -10.33 -3.16 -1.75
CA GLU A 96 -10.45 -1.94 -0.94
C GLU A 96 -9.24 -1.02 -1.13
N LEU A 97 -8.02 -1.58 -1.18
CA LEU A 97 -6.80 -0.81 -1.39
C LEU A 97 -6.82 -0.13 -2.77
N VAL A 98 -7.22 -0.86 -3.82
CA VAL A 98 -7.33 -0.33 -5.18
C VAL A 98 -8.33 0.83 -5.23
N LEU A 99 -9.51 0.69 -4.62
CA LEU A 99 -10.52 1.74 -4.56
C LEU A 99 -10.00 3.00 -3.85
N ARG A 100 -9.30 2.84 -2.73
CA ARG A 100 -8.69 3.95 -1.98
C ARG A 100 -7.61 4.65 -2.78
N LEU A 101 -6.77 3.91 -3.50
CA LEU A 101 -5.73 4.48 -4.37
C LEU A 101 -6.33 5.21 -5.57
N LEU A 102 -7.40 4.70 -6.17
CA LEU A 102 -8.12 5.39 -7.25
C LEU A 102 -8.75 6.70 -6.77
N ALA A 103 -9.36 6.70 -5.57
CA ALA A 103 -9.91 7.89 -4.96
C ALA A 103 -8.81 8.92 -4.64
N TYR A 104 -7.69 8.46 -4.06
CA TYR A 104 -6.51 9.28 -3.79
C TYR A 104 -5.98 9.91 -5.08
N ARG A 105 -5.78 9.11 -6.14
CA ARG A 105 -5.35 9.57 -7.47
C ARG A 105 -6.25 10.68 -7.99
N ARG A 106 -7.58 10.49 -7.96
CA ARG A 106 -8.55 11.49 -8.42
C ARG A 106 -8.40 12.81 -7.64
N ASN A 107 -8.29 12.73 -6.31
CA ASN A 107 -8.14 13.93 -5.48
C ASN A 107 -6.81 14.65 -5.76
N LYS A 108 -5.72 13.91 -5.96
CA LYS A 108 -4.40 14.47 -6.32
C LYS A 108 -4.44 15.19 -7.67
N TYR A 109 -5.14 14.64 -8.67
CA TYR A 109 -5.34 15.32 -9.95
C TYR A 109 -6.18 16.58 -9.82
N MET A 110 -7.30 16.52 -9.09
CA MET A 110 -8.16 17.69 -8.90
C MET A 110 -7.44 18.81 -8.14
N ALA A 111 -6.60 18.48 -7.16
CA ALA A 111 -5.78 19.48 -6.46
C ALA A 111 -4.82 20.21 -7.40
N LYS A 112 -4.16 19.48 -8.33
CA LYS A 112 -3.27 20.07 -9.34
C LYS A 112 -3.98 20.98 -10.35
N GLU A 113 -5.23 20.70 -10.69
CA GLU A 113 -6.01 21.53 -11.63
C GLU A 113 -6.52 22.83 -10.99
N LEU A 114 -6.42 22.98 -9.67
CA LEU A 114 -6.83 24.17 -8.92
C LEU A 114 -5.68 25.15 -8.64
N GLU A 115 -4.43 24.76 -8.93
CA GLU A 115 -3.22 25.59 -8.85
C GLU A 115 -2.96 26.39 -10.14
#